data_AF-A0A1I4ZAZ8-F1
#
_entry.id   AF-A0A1I4ZAZ8-F1
#
_cell.length_a   1.000
_cell.length_b   1.000
_cell.length_c   1.000
_cell.angle_alpha   90.00
_cell.angle_beta   90.00
_cell.angle_gamma   90.00
#
_symmetry.space_group_name_H-M   'P 1'
#
loop_
_entity.id
_entity.type
_entity.pdbx_description
1 polymer ?
#
loop_
_entity_poly.entity_id
_entity_poly.type
_entity_poly.pdbx_seq_one_letter_code
_entity_poly.pdbx_strand_id
1 'polypeptide(L)'
;MRYLLLLSCLLLVACDTGDVPTHSIKDSSMKPLNEIKANLAFTCVHEKIPEASADADVLFQYARWLQKNNQLKQDKSVDKEIERLYRIAAENDHYKANINLQNG
;
A
#
# COMPACT_ATOMS: atom_id res chain seq x y z
N MET A 1 -18.69 -39.96 -31.42
CA MET A 1 -17.68 -39.39 -30.49
C MET A 1 -16.70 -38.45 -31.17
N ARG A 2 -15.99 -38.83 -32.25
CA ARG A 2 -15.05 -37.94 -32.98
C ARG A 2 -15.72 -36.72 -33.65
N TYR A 3 -16.91 -36.89 -34.24
CA TYR A 3 -17.66 -35.80 -34.87
C TYR A 3 -18.19 -34.78 -33.84
N LEU A 4 -18.60 -35.24 -32.66
CA LEU A 4 -19.00 -34.36 -31.55
C LEU A 4 -17.83 -33.55 -31.01
N LEU A 5 -16.64 -34.16 -30.91
CA LEU A 5 -15.40 -33.46 -30.55
C LEU A 5 -15.02 -32.41 -31.60
N LEU A 6 -15.10 -32.75 -32.89
CA LEU A 6 -14.82 -31.80 -33.98
C LEU A 6 -15.82 -30.64 -34.02
N LEU A 7 -17.12 -30.89 -33.77
CA LEU A 7 -18.12 -29.82 -33.65
C LEU A 7 -17.83 -28.90 -32.47
N SER A 8 -17.39 -29.45 -31.33
CA SER A 8 -17.03 -28.65 -30.16
C SER A 8 -15.80 -27.76 -30.42
N CYS A 9 -14.82 -28.25 -31.19
CA CYS A 9 -13.65 -27.47 -31.56
C CYS A 9 -13.99 -26.33 -32.53
N LEU A 10 -14.95 -26.53 -33.45
CA LEU A 10 -15.40 -25.46 -34.35
C LEU A 10 -16.15 -24.34 -33.61
N LEU A 11 -16.89 -24.66 -32.55
CA LEU A 11 -17.61 -23.66 -31.74
C LEU A 11 -16.66 -22.79 -30.90
N LEU A 12 -15.47 -23.29 -30.55
CA LEU A 12 -14.49 -22.52 -29.75
C LEU A 12 -13.69 -21.49 -30.56
N VAL A 13 -13.67 -21.57 -31.90
CA VAL A 13 -12.93 -20.62 -32.77
C VAL A 13 -13.80 -19.42 -33.18
N ALA A 14 -15.12 -19.46 -32.96
CA ALA A 14 -16.03 -18.37 -33.31
C ALA A 14 -16.12 -17.24 -32.24
N CYS A 15 -15.38 -17.37 -31.13
CA CYS A 15 -15.32 -16.35 -30.07
C CYS A 15 -14.02 -15.53 -30.10
N ASP A 16 -13.39 -15.39 -31.27
CA ASP A 16 -12.48 -14.27 -31.52
C ASP A 16 -13.22 -13.21 -32.34
N THR A 17 -14.39 -12.79 -31.86
CA THR A 17 -14.72 -11.37 -31.98
C THR A 17 -13.72 -10.66 -31.09
N GLY A 18 -12.54 -10.41 -31.67
CA GLY A 18 -11.61 -9.40 -31.22
C GLY A 18 -12.29 -8.03 -31.34
N ASP A 19 -13.38 -7.84 -30.60
CA ASP A 19 -13.60 -6.59 -29.92
C ASP A 19 -12.42 -6.47 -28.96
N VAL A 20 -11.27 -6.04 -29.52
CA VAL A 20 -10.40 -5.13 -28.80
C VAL A 20 -11.40 -4.18 -28.16
N PRO A 21 -11.43 -4.04 -26.83
CA PRO A 21 -12.03 -2.87 -26.25
C PRO A 21 -11.18 -1.74 -26.82
N THR A 22 -11.58 -1.24 -27.99
CA THR A 22 -11.86 0.16 -28.10
C THR A 22 -12.90 0.39 -26.99
N HIS A 23 -12.39 0.47 -25.75
CA HIS A 23 -12.51 1.72 -25.04
C HIS A 23 -12.31 2.74 -26.14
N SER A 24 -13.44 3.15 -26.72
CA SER A 24 -13.58 4.47 -27.20
C SER A 24 -12.94 5.24 -26.08
N ILE A 25 -11.71 5.69 -26.34
CA ILE A 25 -11.23 6.97 -25.89
C ILE A 25 -12.24 7.92 -26.53
N LYS A 26 -13.50 7.85 -26.08
CA LYS A 26 -14.52 8.84 -26.22
C LYS A 26 -13.88 9.91 -25.42
N ASP A 27 -13.16 10.77 -26.14
CA ASP A 27 -12.29 11.82 -25.67
C ASP A 27 -12.72 12.21 -24.27
N SER A 28 -12.19 11.50 -23.27
CA SER A 28 -12.27 11.99 -21.91
C SER A 28 -11.25 13.07 -22.04
N SER A 29 -11.75 14.26 -22.42
CA SER A 29 -11.00 15.44 -22.74
C SER A 29 -10.13 15.69 -21.53
N MET A 30 -8.95 15.07 -21.54
CA MET A 30 -7.97 15.23 -20.49
C MET A 30 -7.53 16.65 -20.70
N LYS A 31 -7.92 17.51 -19.76
CA LYS A 31 -7.55 18.92 -19.76
C LYS A 31 -6.07 19.01 -20.14
N PRO A 32 -5.70 19.77 -21.19
CA PRO A 32 -4.33 19.82 -21.64
C PRO A 32 -3.39 20.22 -20.49
N LEU A 33 -2.13 19.77 -20.54
CA LEU A 33 -1.21 19.87 -19.38
C LEU A 33 -1.06 21.30 -18.83
N ASN A 34 -1.29 22.32 -19.65
CA ASN A 34 -1.35 23.73 -19.24
C ASN A 34 -2.50 24.01 -18.25
N GLU A 35 -3.67 23.39 -18.42
CA GLU A 35 -4.81 23.48 -17.53
C GLU A 35 -4.59 22.69 -16.23
N ILE A 36 -3.84 21.58 -16.27
CA ILE A 36 -3.46 20.80 -15.07
C ILE A 36 -2.37 21.53 -14.27
N LYS A 37 -1.46 22.24 -14.95
CA LYS A 37 -0.34 22.98 -14.35
C LYS A 37 -0.74 24.25 -13.60
N ALA A 38 -2.04 24.60 -13.56
CA ALA A 38 -2.47 25.91 -13.08
C ALA A 38 -2.10 26.21 -11.62
N ASN A 39 -1.86 25.22 -10.74
CA ASN A 39 -1.42 25.46 -9.35
C ASN A 39 -0.70 24.24 -8.72
N LEU A 40 0.46 23.83 -9.26
CA LEU A 40 1.29 22.76 -8.67
C LEU A 40 2.31 23.28 -7.62
N ALA A 41 2.32 24.59 -7.36
CA ALA A 41 3.23 25.18 -6.39
C ALA A 41 2.73 24.93 -4.96
N PHE A 42 3.32 23.95 -4.28
CA PHE A 42 3.16 23.78 -2.84
C PHE A 42 3.90 24.89 -2.11
N THR A 43 3.27 25.49 -1.09
CA THR A 43 3.98 26.39 -0.17
C THR A 43 4.69 25.53 0.88
N CYS A 44 5.97 25.81 1.10
CA CYS A 44 6.73 25.15 2.15
C CYS A 44 6.12 25.48 3.53
N VAL A 45 5.73 24.45 4.27
CA VAL A 45 5.19 24.57 5.63
C VAL A 45 5.80 23.50 6.52
N HIS A 46 5.92 23.79 7.82
CA HIS A 46 6.36 22.79 8.79
C HIS A 46 5.17 21.90 9.18
N GLU A 47 5.36 20.59 9.06
CA GLU A 47 4.35 19.61 9.47
C GLU A 47 4.11 19.69 10.98
N LYS A 48 2.84 19.61 11.39
CA LYS A 48 2.43 19.56 12.79
C LYS A 48 1.67 18.26 13.02
N ILE A 49 2.28 17.37 13.78
CA ILE A 49 1.69 16.08 14.14
C ILE A 49 1.27 16.15 15.61
N PRO A 50 0.05 15.71 15.97
CA PRO A 50 -0.34 15.60 17.36
C PRO A 50 0.64 14.72 18.16
N GLU A 51 0.86 15.06 19.42
CA GLU A 51 1.58 14.17 20.31
C GLU A 51 0.75 12.92 20.58
N ALA A 52 1.42 11.76 20.61
CA ALA A 52 0.79 10.52 20.99
C ALA A 52 0.44 10.52 22.48
N SER A 53 -0.55 9.72 22.87
CA SER A 53 -0.83 9.48 24.29
C SER A 53 0.37 8.85 24.99
N ALA A 54 0.50 9.08 26.31
CA ALA A 54 1.57 8.49 27.10
C ALA A 54 1.58 6.95 27.03
N ASP A 55 0.40 6.34 26.98
CA ASP A 55 0.24 4.88 26.87
C ASP A 55 0.80 4.37 25.54
N ALA A 56 0.49 5.05 24.43
CA ALA A 56 0.99 4.68 23.12
C ALA A 56 2.51 4.93 22.98
N ASP A 57 3.01 6.04 23.55
CA ASP A 57 4.45 6.35 23.54
C ASP A 57 5.25 5.30 24.33
N VAL A 58 4.78 4.85 25.49
CA VAL A 58 5.47 3.79 26.25
C VAL A 58 5.66 2.51 25.43
N LEU A 59 4.62 2.10 24.68
CA LEU A 59 4.70 0.93 23.81
C LEU A 59 5.70 1.12 22.68
N PHE A 60 5.69 2.31 22.06
CA PHE A 60 6.66 2.67 21.04
C PHE A 60 8.10 2.67 21.57
N GLN A 61 8.35 3.31 22.71
CA GLN A 61 9.69 3.37 23.31
C GLN A 61 10.21 1.99 23.70
N TYR A 62 9.35 1.12 24.23
CA TYR A 62 9.73 -0.24 24.57
C TYR A 62 10.06 -1.07 23.33
N ALA A 63 9.26 -0.96 22.26
CA ALA A 63 9.57 -1.58 20.97
C ALA A 63 10.91 -1.09 20.40
N ARG A 64 11.21 0.22 20.51
CA ARG A 64 12.52 0.79 20.11
C ARG A 64 13.66 0.22 20.92
N TRP A 65 13.46 0.05 22.22
CA TRP A 65 14.46 -0.55 23.09
C TRP A 65 14.72 -2.01 22.67
N LEU A 66 13.69 -2.84 22.48
CA LEU A 66 13.84 -4.21 21.99
C LEU A 66 14.61 -4.26 20.67
N GLN A 67 14.21 -3.42 19.70
CA GLN A 67 14.84 -3.38 18.38
C GLN A 67 16.34 -3.04 18.46
N LYS A 68 16.73 -2.07 19.28
CA LYS A 68 18.15 -1.72 19.47
C LYS A 68 18.93 -2.87 20.12
N ASN A 69 18.33 -3.57 21.08
CA ASN A 69 19.01 -4.65 21.78
C ASN A 69 19.03 -5.97 20.99
N ASN A 70 18.21 -6.09 19.93
CA ASN A 70 18.21 -7.27 19.05
C ASN A 70 19.16 -7.16 17.85
N GLN A 71 19.91 -6.06 17.67
CA GLN A 71 20.73 -5.84 16.47
C GLN A 71 21.83 -6.89 16.26
N LEU A 72 22.43 -7.39 17.35
CA LEU A 72 23.51 -8.39 17.28
C LEU A 72 22.98 -9.82 17.24
N LYS A 73 22.00 -10.13 18.09
CA LYS A 73 21.45 -11.50 18.20
C LYS A 73 20.51 -11.83 17.05
N GLN A 74 19.81 -10.84 16.51
CA GLN A 74 18.84 -11.00 15.42
C GLN A 74 17.83 -12.12 15.69
N ASP A 75 17.35 -12.18 16.93
CA ASP A 75 16.36 -13.17 17.34
C ASP A 75 15.00 -12.79 16.74
N LYS A 76 14.53 -13.60 15.79
CA LYS A 76 13.25 -13.39 15.09
C LYS A 76 12.03 -13.44 16.00
N SER A 77 12.14 -14.03 17.20
CA SER A 77 11.04 -14.02 18.17
C SER A 77 10.83 -12.63 18.76
N VAL A 78 11.91 -11.86 18.94
CA VAL A 78 11.87 -10.47 19.41
C VAL A 78 11.28 -9.56 18.33
N ASP A 79 11.54 -9.82 17.06
CA ASP A 79 10.98 -9.05 15.94
C ASP A 79 9.44 -9.11 15.93
N LYS A 80 8.85 -10.29 16.21
CA LYS A 80 7.39 -10.42 16.36
C LYS A 80 6.83 -9.59 17.51
N GLU A 81 7.57 -9.47 18.61
CA GLU A 81 7.16 -8.65 19.74
C GLU A 81 7.25 -7.16 19.40
N ILE A 82 8.31 -6.73 18.71
CA ILE A 82 8.48 -5.37 18.18
C ILE A 82 7.31 -5.00 17.26
N GLU A 83 6.98 -5.85 16.28
CA GLU A 83 5.86 -5.66 15.36
C GLU A 83 4.53 -5.51 16.11
N ARG A 84 4.29 -6.37 17.10
CA ARG A 84 3.06 -6.31 17.92
C ARG A 84 2.95 -5.00 18.67
N LEU A 85 4.02 -4.56 19.33
CA LEU A 85 4.04 -3.31 20.09
C LEU A 85 3.84 -2.09 19.19
N TYR A 86 4.52 -2.05 18.04
CA TYR A 86 4.30 -0.99 17.06
C TYR A 86 2.89 -0.98 16.51
N ARG A 87 2.28 -2.14 16.26
CA ARG A 87 0.89 -2.21 15.77
C ARG A 87 -0.09 -1.64 16.80
N ILE A 88 0.08 -1.97 18.08
CA ILE A 88 -0.77 -1.42 19.14
C ILE A 88 -0.57 0.09 19.25
N ALA A 89 0.68 0.58 19.27
CA ALA A 89 0.94 2.02 19.33
C ALA A 89 0.40 2.75 18.10
N ALA A 90 0.54 2.18 16.89
CA ALA A 90 0.03 2.74 15.65
C ALA A 90 -1.50 2.81 15.61
N GLU A 91 -2.18 1.78 16.13
CA GLU A 91 -3.66 1.77 16.29
C GLU A 91 -4.14 2.85 17.29
N ASN A 92 -3.25 3.35 18.16
CA ASN A 92 -3.51 4.44 19.10
C ASN A 92 -2.82 5.75 18.65
N ASP A 93 -2.83 6.01 17.35
CA ASP A 93 -2.37 7.26 16.72
C ASP A 93 -0.88 7.61 16.90
N HIS A 94 -0.03 6.66 17.27
CA HIS A 94 1.41 6.90 17.38
C HIS A 94 2.11 6.89 16.01
N TYR A 95 2.25 8.07 15.40
CA TYR A 95 2.75 8.21 14.02
C TYR A 95 4.12 7.55 13.76
N LYS A 96 5.08 7.66 14.70
CA LYS A 96 6.41 7.03 14.54
C LYS A 96 6.34 5.50 14.60
N ALA A 97 5.37 4.96 15.33
CA ALA A 97 5.17 3.51 15.42
C ALA A 97 4.62 2.99 14.09
N ASN A 98 3.68 3.72 13.49
CA ASN A 98 3.16 3.40 12.16
C ASN A 98 4.25 3.43 11.09
N ILE A 99 5.07 4.49 11.07
CA ILE A 99 6.22 4.59 10.15
C ILE A 99 7.19 3.43 10.36
N ASN A 100 7.54 3.12 11.61
CA ASN A 100 8.46 2.02 11.91
C ASN A 100 7.88 0.65 11.60
N LEU A 101 6.56 0.45 11.71
CA LEU A 101 5.90 -0.81 11.37
C LEU A 101 5.92 -1.05 9.85
N GLN A 102 5.80 0.01 9.05
CA GLN A 102 5.84 -0.09 7.59
C GLN A 102 7.26 -0.27 7.04
N ASN A 103 8.25 0.29 7.74
CA ASN A 103 9.65 0.29 7.31
C ASN A 103 10.52 -0.79 8.00
N GLY A 104 9.97 -1.44 9.03
CA GLY A 104 10.67 -2.34 9.95
C GLY A 104 10.86 -3.73 9.41
#